data_AF-A0A372ICS7-F1
#
_entry.id   AF-A0A372ICS7-F1
#
_cell.length_a   1.000
_cell.length_b   1.000
_cell.length_c   1.000
_cell.angle_alpha   90.00
_cell.angle_beta   90.00
_cell.angle_gamma   90.00
#
_symmetry.space_group_name_H-M   'P 1'
#
loop_
_entity.id
_entity.type
_entity.pdbx_description
1 polymer ?
#
loop_
_entity_poly.entity_id
_entity_poly.type
_entity_poly.pdbx_seq_one_letter_code
_entity_poly.pdbx_strand_id
1 'polypeptide(L)'
;MTNFSFGTSMTLMRRTAPFLVFRMLVYFGIAVAYVLVTGIGAGIGWGIGAFGDAEFRAGATFWGGGIGFGATAAVLYFLREYILYMVKAGHIAVMVEYLDGRDLPEGRGQIAHAQAVVKERFGQANVLFGLDQLVRGVLRAITGLVEGLASLLPIPALDGLMRVMRAFLKVAVGLIDEVILAYLIRNNSQNPWSDSRDALVLYGQNARPLLVNAAVIALVSYILAFLVFLVMLAPAAAVVYAIPGAWSAGGFVFAILFAWAVKAAVIEPFAVACLLQAYFKLIEGQTPNPDWVAKLDSVSNKFRKLGQRASDWATGPSGAAEADPGRGA
;
A
#
# COMPACT_ATOMS: atom_id res chain seq x y z
N MET A 1 -9.20 22.68 -10.52
CA MET A 1 -7.73 22.68 -10.49
C MET A 1 -7.28 21.63 -9.48
N THR A 2 -6.31 20.78 -9.81
CA THR A 2 -5.78 19.77 -8.87
C THR A 2 -4.84 20.41 -7.86
N ASN A 3 -4.72 19.82 -6.67
CA ASN A 3 -3.81 20.25 -5.60
C ASN A 3 -2.43 19.59 -5.70
N PHE A 4 -2.14 18.92 -6.81
CA PHE A 4 -0.88 18.26 -7.10
C PHE A 4 -0.42 18.56 -8.53
N SER A 5 0.86 18.36 -8.79
CA SER A 5 1.47 18.47 -10.12
C SER A 5 2.08 17.14 -10.55
N PHE A 6 1.71 16.67 -11.75
CA PHE A 6 2.34 15.48 -12.33
C PHE A 6 3.84 15.64 -12.56
N GLY A 7 4.30 16.86 -12.90
CA GLY A 7 5.72 17.15 -13.08
C GLY A 7 6.52 17.02 -11.78
N THR A 8 5.96 17.51 -10.67
CA THR A 8 6.53 17.33 -9.33
C THR A 8 6.57 15.85 -8.96
N SER A 9 5.48 15.10 -9.18
CA SER A 9 5.45 13.66 -8.93
C SER A 9 6.48 12.91 -9.77
N MET A 10 6.64 13.25 -11.05
CA MET A 10 7.64 12.62 -11.92
C MET A 10 9.07 12.91 -11.45
N THR A 11 9.31 14.14 -10.99
CA THR A 11 10.60 14.54 -10.40
C THR A 11 10.88 13.76 -9.13
N LEU A 12 9.87 13.61 -8.26
CA LEU A 12 9.94 12.82 -7.04
C LEU A 12 10.26 11.34 -7.33
N MET A 13 9.60 10.77 -8.34
CA MET A 13 9.86 9.39 -8.81
C MET A 13 11.30 9.24 -9.31
N ARG A 14 11.82 10.21 -10.07
CA ARG A 14 13.21 10.18 -10.55
C ARG A 14 14.22 10.29 -9.41
N ARG A 15 13.96 11.17 -8.43
CA ARG A 15 14.83 11.39 -7.26
C ARG A 15 14.82 10.20 -6.29
N THR A 16 13.73 9.44 -6.28
CA THR A 16 13.58 8.22 -5.48
C THR A 16 13.72 6.94 -6.32
N ALA A 17 14.35 7.03 -7.49
CA ALA A 17 14.56 5.89 -8.39
C ALA A 17 15.27 4.68 -7.72
N PRO A 18 16.24 4.85 -6.79
CA PRO A 18 16.79 3.72 -6.04
C PRO A 18 15.71 2.90 -5.32
N PHE A 19 14.70 3.55 -4.74
CA PHE A 19 13.55 2.88 -4.13
C PHE A 19 12.65 2.20 -5.16
N LEU A 20 12.44 2.80 -6.34
CA LEU A 20 11.67 2.16 -7.41
C LEU A 20 12.34 0.86 -7.88
N VAL A 21 13.67 0.88 -8.05
CA VAL A 21 14.44 -0.32 -8.41
C VAL A 21 14.37 -1.35 -7.29
N PHE A 22 14.54 -0.95 -6.04
CA PHE A 22 14.42 -1.85 -4.91
C PHE A 22 13.03 -2.49 -4.82
N ARG A 23 11.95 -1.71 -5.02
CA ARG A 23 10.57 -2.19 -5.12
C ARG A 23 10.41 -3.19 -6.26
N MET A 24 10.92 -2.87 -7.46
CA MET A 24 10.86 -3.78 -8.61
C MET A 24 11.54 -5.12 -8.30
N LEU A 25 12.73 -5.10 -7.69
CA LEU A 25 13.44 -6.33 -7.30
C LEU A 25 12.66 -7.16 -6.28
N VAL A 26 12.05 -6.52 -5.28
CA VAL A 26 11.23 -7.21 -4.27
C VAL A 26 9.98 -7.83 -4.91
N TYR A 27 9.19 -7.07 -5.66
CA TYR A 27 7.95 -7.58 -6.25
C TYR A 27 8.21 -8.62 -7.35
N PHE A 28 9.26 -8.43 -8.14
CA PHE A 28 9.69 -9.43 -9.11
C PHE A 28 10.21 -10.70 -8.43
N GLY A 29 11.00 -10.57 -7.36
CA GLY A 29 11.47 -11.70 -6.55
C GLY A 29 10.31 -12.51 -5.96
N ILE A 30 9.25 -11.83 -5.49
CA ILE A 30 8.01 -12.46 -5.04
C ILE A 30 7.33 -13.24 -6.17
N ALA A 31 7.20 -12.65 -7.36
CA ALA A 31 6.59 -13.31 -8.51
C ALA A 31 7.40 -14.55 -8.94
N VAL A 32 8.72 -14.42 -9.01
CA VAL A 32 9.64 -15.54 -9.30
C VAL A 32 9.51 -16.64 -8.26
N ALA A 33 9.45 -16.30 -6.96
CA ALA A 33 9.27 -17.28 -5.90
C ALA A 33 7.97 -18.08 -6.07
N TYR A 34 6.85 -17.41 -6.38
CA TYR A 34 5.59 -18.10 -6.67
C TYR A 34 5.72 -19.07 -7.84
N VAL A 35 6.31 -18.64 -8.96
CA VAL A 35 6.46 -19.49 -10.15
C VAL A 35 7.38 -20.68 -9.85
N LEU A 36 8.54 -20.44 -9.24
CA LEU A 36 9.53 -21.48 -8.98
C LEU A 36 9.04 -22.51 -7.96
N VAL A 37 8.52 -22.07 -6.81
CA VAL A 37 8.12 -23.01 -5.74
C VAL A 37 6.86 -23.78 -6.15
N THR A 38 5.91 -23.15 -6.84
CA THR A 38 4.75 -23.85 -7.41
C THR A 38 5.19 -24.86 -8.47
N GLY A 39 6.11 -24.48 -9.36
CA GLY A 39 6.66 -25.37 -10.39
C GLY A 39 7.44 -26.55 -9.81
N ILE A 40 8.29 -26.31 -8.81
CA ILE A 40 9.02 -27.36 -8.07
C ILE A 40 8.03 -28.29 -7.36
N GLY A 41 7.03 -27.73 -6.67
CA GLY A 41 5.99 -28.52 -6.00
C GLY A 41 5.24 -29.41 -6.99
N ALA A 42 4.83 -28.86 -8.14
CA ALA A 42 4.18 -29.62 -9.20
C ALA A 42 5.12 -30.70 -9.78
N GLY A 43 6.40 -30.40 -9.97
CA GLY A 43 7.40 -31.36 -10.44
C GLY A 43 7.64 -32.52 -9.47
N ILE A 44 7.71 -32.24 -8.17
CA ILE A 44 7.77 -33.27 -7.12
C ILE A 44 6.49 -34.11 -7.14
N GLY A 45 5.32 -33.46 -7.23
CA GLY A 45 4.03 -34.14 -7.34
C GLY A 45 3.94 -35.05 -8.57
N TRP A 46 4.43 -34.59 -9.73
CA TRP A 46 4.52 -35.38 -10.96
C TRP A 46 5.46 -36.58 -10.79
N GLY A 47 6.61 -36.39 -10.13
CA GLY A 47 7.56 -37.45 -9.80
C GLY A 47 6.98 -38.53 -8.89
N ILE A 48 6.26 -38.14 -7.84
CA ILE A 48 5.51 -39.08 -6.96
C ILE A 48 4.37 -39.75 -7.74
N GLY A 49 3.69 -39.00 -8.60
CA GLY A 49 2.64 -39.48 -9.50
C GLY A 49 3.12 -40.52 -10.52
N ALA A 50 4.43 -40.70 -10.71
CA ALA A 50 4.97 -41.74 -11.59
C ALA A 50 4.66 -43.16 -11.09
N PHE A 51 4.39 -43.34 -9.79
CA PHE A 51 4.05 -44.62 -9.18
C PHE A 51 2.57 -45.03 -9.30
N GLY A 52 1.72 -44.18 -9.87
CA GLY A 52 0.30 -44.46 -10.07
C GLY A 52 -0.15 -44.33 -11.53
N ASP A 53 -1.46 -44.39 -11.74
CA ASP A 53 -2.09 -44.18 -13.04
C ASP A 53 -2.09 -42.69 -13.45
N ALA A 54 -2.64 -42.42 -14.64
CA ALA A 54 -2.66 -41.06 -15.19
C ALA A 54 -3.48 -40.08 -14.33
N GLU A 55 -4.56 -40.55 -13.71
CA GLU A 55 -5.41 -39.74 -12.84
C GLU A 55 -4.70 -39.41 -11.53
N PHE A 56 -4.06 -40.40 -10.91
CA PHE A 56 -3.21 -40.20 -9.74
C PHE A 56 -2.07 -39.24 -10.04
N ARG A 57 -1.41 -39.36 -11.20
CA ARG A 57 -0.33 -38.47 -11.60
C ARG A 57 -0.80 -37.03 -11.78
N ALA A 58 -1.96 -36.83 -12.41
CA ALA A 58 -2.56 -35.52 -12.55
C ALA A 58 -2.92 -34.91 -11.17
N GLY A 59 -3.54 -35.70 -10.29
CA GLY A 59 -3.87 -35.30 -8.93
C GLY A 59 -2.64 -34.95 -8.09
N ALA A 60 -1.61 -35.80 -8.11
CA ALA A 60 -0.36 -35.59 -7.39
C ALA A 60 0.38 -34.34 -7.89
N THR A 61 0.42 -34.11 -9.20
CA THR A 61 0.98 -32.88 -9.80
C THR A 61 0.22 -31.64 -9.35
N PHE A 62 -1.11 -31.68 -9.40
CA PHE A 62 -1.97 -30.58 -8.98
C PHE A 62 -1.78 -30.23 -7.50
N TRP A 63 -1.82 -31.24 -6.61
CA TRP A 63 -1.62 -31.04 -5.17
C TRP A 63 -0.20 -30.61 -4.84
N GLY A 64 0.81 -31.16 -5.52
CA GLY A 64 2.20 -30.72 -5.38
C GLY A 64 2.35 -29.24 -5.72
N GLY A 65 1.77 -28.80 -6.84
CA GLY A 65 1.73 -27.38 -7.21
C GLY A 65 0.96 -26.53 -6.20
N GLY A 66 -0.23 -26.99 -5.78
CA GLY A 66 -1.06 -26.31 -4.79
C GLY A 66 -0.36 -26.14 -3.43
N ILE A 67 0.39 -27.14 -2.97
CA ILE A 67 1.19 -27.07 -1.75
C ILE A 67 2.34 -26.08 -1.93
N GLY A 68 3.06 -26.11 -3.05
CA GLY A 68 4.12 -25.14 -3.36
C GLY A 68 3.61 -23.69 -3.37
N PHE A 69 2.47 -23.47 -4.01
CA PHE A 69 1.78 -22.18 -4.00
C PHE A 69 1.38 -21.76 -2.58
N GLY A 70 0.73 -22.64 -1.83
CA GLY A 70 0.27 -22.39 -0.46
C GLY A 70 1.41 -22.11 0.51
N ALA A 71 2.52 -22.85 0.41
CA ALA A 71 3.71 -22.61 1.21
C ALA A 71 4.33 -21.24 0.92
N THR A 72 4.43 -20.87 -0.35
CA THR A 72 4.91 -19.54 -0.76
C THR A 72 4.00 -18.43 -0.24
N ALA A 73 2.68 -18.61 -0.37
CA ALA A 73 1.70 -17.66 0.17
C ALA A 73 1.81 -17.51 1.69
N ALA A 74 2.03 -18.61 2.42
CA ALA A 74 2.22 -18.59 3.87
C ALA A 74 3.50 -17.83 4.26
N VAL A 75 4.64 -18.13 3.62
CA VAL A 75 5.91 -17.42 3.87
C VAL A 75 5.76 -15.93 3.58
N LEU A 76 5.15 -15.57 2.45
CA LEU A 76 4.92 -14.17 2.09
C LEU A 76 3.92 -13.48 3.02
N TYR A 77 2.95 -14.21 3.55
CA TYR A 77 2.04 -13.68 4.57
C TYR A 77 2.80 -13.24 5.82
N PHE A 78 3.82 -14.00 6.26
CA PHE A 78 4.68 -13.60 7.37
C PHE A 78 5.68 -12.49 6.99
N LEU A 79 6.25 -12.55 5.78
CA LEU A 79 7.21 -11.54 5.31
C LEU A 79 6.58 -10.20 4.93
N ARG A 80 5.26 -10.13 4.68
CA ARG A 80 4.58 -8.91 4.24
C ARG A 80 4.79 -7.76 5.22
N GLU A 81 4.78 -8.07 6.52
CA GLU A 81 4.82 -7.07 7.60
C GLU A 81 6.20 -6.43 7.68
N TYR A 82 7.25 -7.20 7.40
CA TYR A 82 8.61 -6.70 7.42
C TYR A 82 9.03 -6.10 6.07
N ILE A 83 8.85 -6.82 4.97
CA ILE A 83 9.41 -6.43 3.68
C ILE A 83 8.54 -5.37 3.02
N LEU A 84 7.26 -5.66 2.76
CA LEU A 84 6.41 -4.77 1.97
C LEU A 84 6.12 -3.46 2.71
N TYR A 85 5.92 -3.54 4.02
CA TYR A 85 5.66 -2.34 4.81
C TYR A 85 6.91 -1.47 4.95
N MET A 86 8.08 -2.04 5.26
CA MET A 86 9.32 -1.26 5.38
C MET A 86 9.72 -0.62 4.04
N VAL A 87 9.55 -1.34 2.93
CA VAL A 87 9.82 -0.81 1.58
C VAL A 87 8.87 0.37 1.29
N LYS A 88 7.58 0.23 1.60
CA LYS A 88 6.57 1.26 1.38
C LYS A 88 6.80 2.48 2.28
N ALA A 89 6.99 2.25 3.58
CA ALA A 89 7.26 3.27 4.58
C ALA A 89 8.55 4.04 4.30
N GLY A 90 9.63 3.32 3.96
CA GLY A 90 10.91 3.93 3.61
C GLY A 90 10.79 4.80 2.35
N HIS A 91 10.07 4.32 1.33
CA HIS A 91 9.84 5.14 0.13
C HIS A 91 9.01 6.39 0.45
N ILE A 92 7.99 6.28 1.30
CA ILE A 92 7.20 7.43 1.76
C ILE A 92 8.07 8.41 2.54
N ALA A 93 8.98 7.92 3.41
CA ALA A 93 9.87 8.77 4.18
C ALA A 93 10.72 9.66 3.28
N VAL A 94 11.39 9.09 2.28
CA VAL A 94 12.17 9.89 1.33
C VAL A 94 11.29 10.76 0.44
N MET A 95 10.07 10.33 0.11
CA MET A 95 9.14 11.18 -0.64
C MET A 95 8.75 12.42 0.15
N VAL A 96 8.48 12.28 1.46
CA VAL A 96 8.15 13.40 2.35
C VAL A 96 9.32 14.35 2.50
N GLU A 97 10.52 13.83 2.80
CA GLU A 97 11.70 14.68 2.97
C GLU A 97 12.02 15.50 1.72
N TYR A 98 11.86 14.91 0.53
CA TYR A 98 12.02 15.64 -0.72
C TYR A 98 10.93 16.70 -0.92
N LEU A 99 9.67 16.40 -0.60
CA LEU A 99 8.57 17.37 -0.68
C LEU A 99 8.77 18.55 0.28
N ASP A 100 9.47 18.33 1.39
CA ASP A 100 9.89 19.38 2.33
C ASP A 100 11.21 20.08 1.93
N GLY A 101 11.76 19.76 0.76
CA GLY A 101 12.97 20.40 0.22
C GLY A 101 14.26 19.99 0.91
N ARG A 102 14.29 18.84 1.62
CA ARG A 102 15.50 18.31 2.24
C ARG A 102 16.37 17.59 1.22
N ASP A 103 17.68 17.66 1.43
CA ASP A 103 18.64 16.87 0.66
C ASP A 103 18.59 15.40 1.08
N LEU A 104 18.55 14.51 0.10
CA LEU A 104 18.51 13.07 0.32
C LEU A 104 19.85 12.45 -0.09
N PRO A 105 20.32 11.42 0.64
CA PRO A 105 21.44 10.60 0.19
C PRO A 105 21.13 9.99 -1.18
N GLU A 106 22.11 10.01 -2.09
CA GLU A 106 21.95 9.42 -3.42
C GLU A 106 22.21 7.91 -3.43
N GLY A 107 21.68 7.23 -4.45
CA GLY A 107 21.95 5.82 -4.70
C GLY A 107 21.47 4.90 -3.56
N ARG A 108 22.31 3.92 -3.18
CA ARG A 108 21.97 2.92 -2.14
C ARG A 108 21.86 3.52 -0.74
N GLY A 109 22.54 4.65 -0.48
CA GLY A 109 22.47 5.34 0.82
C GLY A 109 21.06 5.82 1.15
N GLN A 110 20.24 6.10 0.13
CA GLN A 110 18.85 6.50 0.28
C GLN A 110 18.02 5.44 1.03
N ILE A 111 18.27 4.15 0.76
CA ILE A 111 17.52 3.04 1.37
C ILE A 111 17.87 2.91 2.85
N ALA A 112 19.16 2.97 3.19
CA ALA A 112 19.63 2.91 4.56
C ALA A 112 19.12 4.10 5.39
N HIS A 113 19.14 5.29 4.80
CA HIS A 113 18.58 6.50 5.41
C HIS A 113 17.09 6.34 5.72
N ALA A 114 16.28 5.91 4.74
CA ALA A 114 14.85 5.74 4.98
C ALA A 114 14.55 4.63 6.00
N GLN A 115 15.32 3.55 6.03
CA GLN A 115 15.22 2.54 7.08
C GLN A 115 15.51 3.12 8.46
N ALA A 116 16.51 4.01 8.56
CA ALA A 116 16.82 4.71 9.81
C ALA A 116 15.66 5.63 10.23
N VAL A 117 15.12 6.45 9.32
CA VAL A 117 13.97 7.34 9.59
C VAL A 117 12.77 6.53 10.08
N VAL A 118 12.41 5.43 9.40
CA VAL A 118 11.28 4.58 9.79
C VAL A 118 11.53 3.91 11.15
N LYS A 119 12.75 3.42 11.40
CA LYS A 119 13.11 2.78 12.66
C LYS A 119 13.12 3.78 13.83
N GLU A 120 13.63 4.98 13.61
CA GLU A 120 13.68 6.04 14.62
C GLU A 120 12.27 6.51 15.00
N ARG A 121 11.39 6.72 14.01
CA ARG A 121 10.05 7.27 14.23
C ARG A 121 9.05 6.28 14.80
N PHE A 122 9.15 5.01 14.41
CA PHE A 122 8.13 4.03 14.79
C PHE A 122 8.66 2.88 15.66
N GLY A 123 9.97 2.85 15.91
CA GLY A 123 10.62 1.84 16.73
C GLY A 123 10.47 0.45 16.14
N GLN A 124 9.51 -0.32 16.68
CA GLN A 124 9.22 -1.68 16.27
C GLN A 124 8.20 -1.72 15.12
N ALA A 125 8.41 -2.64 14.16
CA ALA A 125 7.49 -2.88 13.05
C ALA A 125 6.03 -3.14 13.49
N ASN A 126 5.84 -3.63 14.72
CA ASN A 126 4.54 -3.92 15.32
C ASN A 126 3.65 -2.66 15.50
N VAL A 127 4.26 -1.48 15.75
CA VAL A 127 3.51 -0.22 15.91
C VAL A 127 2.92 0.21 14.58
N LEU A 128 3.76 0.25 13.54
CA LEU A 128 3.37 0.56 12.17
C LEU A 128 2.27 -0.37 11.65
N PHE A 129 2.42 -1.67 11.88
CA PHE A 129 1.42 -2.64 11.49
C PHE A 129 0.10 -2.46 12.23
N GLY A 130 0.16 -2.29 13.56
CA GLY A 130 -1.02 -2.01 14.37
C GLY A 130 -1.74 -0.75 13.91
N LEU A 131 -0.99 0.27 13.51
CA LEU A 131 -1.53 1.50 12.95
C LEU A 131 -2.23 1.25 11.61
N ASP A 132 -1.54 0.62 10.65
CA ASP A 132 -2.09 0.31 9.33
C ASP A 132 -3.41 -0.48 9.45
N GLN A 133 -3.45 -1.48 10.33
CA GLN A 133 -4.65 -2.27 10.55
C GLN A 133 -5.82 -1.44 11.11
N LEU A 134 -5.54 -0.50 12.02
CA LEU A 134 -6.56 0.39 12.57
C LEU A 134 -7.03 1.40 11.52
N VAL A 135 -6.12 2.06 10.80
CA VAL A 135 -6.42 3.00 9.71
C VAL A 135 -7.29 2.32 8.65
N ARG A 136 -6.88 1.16 8.12
CA ARG A 136 -7.71 0.38 7.17
C ARG A 136 -9.06 -0.03 7.74
N GLY A 137 -9.13 -0.23 9.05
CA GLY A 137 -10.38 -0.50 9.76
C GLY A 137 -11.30 0.72 9.79
N VAL A 138 -10.76 1.92 10.03
CA VAL A 138 -11.50 3.19 9.95
C VAL A 138 -12.06 3.40 8.56
N LEU A 139 -11.23 3.20 7.54
CA LEU A 139 -11.61 3.42 6.16
C LEU A 139 -12.69 2.46 5.66
N ARG A 140 -12.62 1.19 6.07
CA ARG A 140 -13.67 0.21 5.78
C ARG A 140 -15.00 0.59 6.43
N ALA A 141 -14.98 1.12 7.65
CA ALA A 141 -16.20 1.61 8.30
C ALA A 141 -16.82 2.79 7.53
N ILE A 142 -16.00 3.77 7.13
CA ILE A 142 -16.48 4.93 6.36
C ILE A 142 -17.04 4.50 5.00
N THR A 143 -16.32 3.65 4.27
CA THR A 143 -16.76 3.17 2.95
C THR A 143 -18.04 2.35 3.07
N GLY A 144 -18.13 1.47 4.07
CA GLY A 144 -19.32 0.66 4.33
C GLY A 144 -20.55 1.50 4.65
N LEU A 145 -20.40 2.64 5.35
CA LEU A 145 -21.51 3.57 5.58
C LEU A 145 -22.01 4.23 4.29
N VAL A 146 -21.08 4.67 3.43
CA VAL A 146 -21.43 5.26 2.13
C VAL A 146 -22.12 4.22 1.24
N GLU A 147 -21.63 2.98 1.22
CA GLU A 147 -22.26 1.88 0.49
C GLU A 147 -23.64 1.51 1.05
N GLY A 148 -23.80 1.51 2.37
CA GLY A 148 -25.09 1.30 3.04
C GLY A 148 -26.12 2.37 2.68
N LEU A 149 -25.74 3.65 2.73
CA LEU A 149 -26.62 4.76 2.32
C LEU A 149 -26.98 4.68 0.83
N ALA A 150 -26.02 4.34 -0.02
CA ALA A 150 -26.26 4.16 -1.45
C ALA A 150 -27.21 2.98 -1.76
N SER A 151 -27.24 1.95 -0.92
CA SER A 151 -28.15 0.81 -1.08
C SER A 151 -29.61 1.14 -0.78
N LEU A 152 -29.88 2.21 -0.02
CA LEU A 152 -31.23 2.70 0.30
C LEU A 152 -31.84 3.54 -0.83
N LEU A 153 -31.04 3.96 -1.81
CA LEU A 153 -31.48 4.70 -2.99
C LEU A 153 -31.20 3.86 -4.26
N PRO A 154 -31.95 2.75 -4.50
CA PRO A 154 -31.79 1.96 -5.71
C PRO A 154 -32.29 2.77 -6.92
N ILE A 155 -31.36 3.46 -7.59
CA ILE A 155 -31.62 4.15 -8.86
C ILE A 155 -31.00 3.28 -9.97
N PRO A 156 -31.80 2.46 -10.68
CA PRO A 156 -31.29 1.48 -11.66
C PRO A 156 -30.45 2.13 -12.79
N ALA A 157 -30.75 3.39 -13.12
CA ALA A 157 -30.02 4.16 -14.13
C ALA A 157 -28.60 4.59 -13.70
N LEU A 158 -28.24 4.44 -12.41
CA LEU A 158 -26.95 4.85 -11.87
C LEU A 158 -26.07 3.66 -11.45
N ASP A 159 -26.50 2.41 -11.58
CA ASP A 159 -25.75 1.25 -11.08
C ASP A 159 -24.36 1.09 -11.70
N GLY A 160 -24.22 1.39 -12.99
CA GLY A 160 -22.93 1.41 -13.68
C GLY A 160 -22.01 2.52 -13.15
N LEU A 161 -22.54 3.73 -13.01
CA LEU A 161 -21.82 4.88 -12.43
C LEU A 161 -21.42 4.61 -10.98
N MET A 162 -22.31 4.02 -10.19
CA MET A 162 -22.05 3.62 -8.81
C MET A 162 -20.98 2.53 -8.69
N ARG A 163 -20.86 1.63 -9.67
CA ARG A 163 -19.79 0.62 -9.72
C ARG A 163 -18.44 1.26 -10.02
N VAL A 164 -18.40 2.19 -10.98
CA VAL A 164 -17.19 2.98 -11.29
C VAL A 164 -16.79 3.82 -10.08
N MET A 165 -17.76 4.48 -9.43
CA MET A 165 -17.54 5.26 -8.22
C MET A 165 -17.05 4.38 -7.06
N ARG A 166 -17.60 3.18 -6.86
CA ARG A 166 -17.13 2.23 -5.84
C ARG A 166 -15.71 1.74 -6.11
N ALA A 167 -15.39 1.38 -7.35
CA ALA A 167 -14.03 1.02 -7.75
C ALA A 167 -13.06 2.19 -7.51
N PHE A 168 -13.52 3.40 -7.84
CA PHE A 168 -12.78 4.63 -7.62
C PHE A 168 -12.54 4.94 -6.13
N LEU A 169 -13.58 4.89 -5.30
CA LEU A 169 -13.49 5.07 -3.85
C LEU A 169 -12.55 4.03 -3.23
N LYS A 170 -12.59 2.78 -3.69
CA LYS A 170 -11.68 1.72 -3.23
C LYS A 170 -10.21 2.03 -3.52
N VAL A 171 -9.91 2.63 -4.67
CA VAL A 171 -8.55 3.08 -5.01
C VAL A 171 -8.13 4.28 -4.15
N ALA A 172 -9.00 5.30 -4.03
CA ALA A 172 -8.73 6.48 -3.21
C ALA A 172 -8.49 6.10 -1.74
N VAL A 173 -9.28 5.17 -1.22
CA VAL A 173 -9.16 4.62 0.14
C VAL A 173 -7.89 3.80 0.33
N GLY A 174 -7.45 3.09 -0.71
CA GLY A 174 -6.26 2.24 -0.66
C GLY A 174 -4.93 2.98 -0.60
N LEU A 175 -4.94 4.32 -0.70
CA LEU A 175 -3.76 5.18 -0.61
C LEU A 175 -3.73 6.04 0.67
N ILE A 176 -4.73 5.91 1.54
CA ILE A 176 -4.85 6.76 2.73
C ILE A 176 -3.85 6.30 3.79
N ASP A 177 -3.55 5.01 3.93
CA ASP A 177 -2.54 4.55 4.89
C ASP A 177 -1.16 5.20 4.63
N GLU A 178 -0.82 5.44 3.37
CA GLU A 178 0.40 6.15 2.97
C GLU A 178 0.37 7.62 3.37
N VAL A 179 -0.79 8.26 3.19
CA VAL A 179 -0.99 9.66 3.57
C VAL A 179 -0.88 9.84 5.07
N ILE A 180 -1.50 8.95 5.86
CA ILE A 180 -1.38 8.97 7.32
C ILE A 180 0.08 8.74 7.70
N LEU A 181 0.74 7.73 7.14
CA LEU A 181 2.14 7.46 7.43
C LEU A 181 3.05 8.65 7.07
N ALA A 182 2.81 9.27 5.93
CA ALA A 182 3.54 10.47 5.50
C ALA A 182 3.34 11.64 6.47
N TYR A 183 2.12 11.84 6.97
CA TYR A 183 1.83 12.85 7.98
C TYR A 183 2.64 12.61 9.27
N LEU A 184 2.68 11.38 9.76
CA LEU A 184 3.44 11.03 10.96
C LEU A 184 4.95 11.30 10.78
N ILE A 185 5.48 10.95 9.61
CA ILE A 185 6.89 11.19 9.28
C ILE A 185 7.17 12.69 9.22
N ARG A 186 6.34 13.44 8.49
CA ARG A 186 6.49 14.89 8.28
C ARG A 186 6.45 15.65 9.60
N ASN A 187 5.54 15.27 10.50
CA ASN A 187 5.30 15.95 11.76
C ASN A 187 6.19 15.45 12.91
N ASN A 188 7.13 14.54 12.65
CA ASN A 188 7.98 13.90 13.67
C ASN A 188 7.15 13.37 14.85
N SER A 189 6.16 12.53 14.53
CA SER A 189 5.20 12.02 15.51
C SER A 189 5.87 11.30 16.68
N GLN A 190 5.59 11.78 17.90
CA GLN A 190 6.00 11.11 19.15
C GLN A 190 4.95 10.12 19.66
N ASN A 191 3.67 10.44 19.39
CA ASN A 191 2.55 9.55 19.65
C ASN A 191 1.86 9.20 18.32
N PRO A 192 2.29 8.10 17.65
CA PRO A 192 1.78 7.75 16.33
C PRO A 192 0.28 7.46 16.33
N TRP A 193 -0.31 7.10 17.47
CA TRP A 193 -1.74 6.84 17.60
C TRP A 193 -2.56 8.14 17.61
N SER A 194 -2.09 9.14 18.37
CA SER A 194 -2.73 10.46 18.45
C SER A 194 -2.64 11.18 17.10
N ASP A 195 -1.43 11.28 16.55
CA ASP A 195 -1.19 12.03 15.32
C ASP A 195 -1.87 11.36 14.11
N SER A 196 -2.10 10.05 14.18
CA SER A 196 -2.91 9.36 13.17
C SER A 196 -4.40 9.68 13.27
N ARG A 197 -4.92 9.93 14.49
CA ARG A 197 -6.30 10.43 14.63
C ARG A 197 -6.41 11.80 13.98
N ASP A 198 -5.46 12.68 14.26
CA ASP A 198 -5.42 14.01 13.69
C ASP A 198 -5.35 13.96 12.17
N ALA A 199 -4.45 13.15 11.61
CA ALA A 199 -4.32 12.95 10.18
C ALA A 199 -5.62 12.42 9.54
N LEU A 200 -6.31 11.48 10.19
CA LEU A 200 -7.60 10.95 9.73
C LEU A 200 -8.71 12.01 9.78
N VAL A 201 -8.71 12.88 10.79
CA VAL A 201 -9.67 13.99 10.91
C VAL A 201 -9.40 15.02 9.81
N LEU A 202 -8.15 15.41 9.62
CA LEU A 202 -7.70 16.32 8.55
C LEU A 202 -8.05 15.77 7.16
N TYR A 203 -7.95 14.45 6.97
CA TYR A 203 -8.41 13.77 5.76
C TYR A 203 -9.94 13.86 5.62
N GLY A 204 -10.67 13.54 6.68
CA GLY A 204 -12.13 13.55 6.70
C GLY A 204 -12.71 14.93 6.41
N GLN A 205 -12.20 15.98 7.06
CA GLN A 205 -12.67 17.35 6.86
C GLN A 205 -12.36 17.88 5.45
N ASN A 206 -11.32 17.35 4.80
CA ASN A 206 -10.97 17.67 3.41
C ASN A 206 -11.41 16.58 2.40
N ALA A 207 -12.37 15.71 2.76
CA ALA A 207 -12.71 14.55 1.95
C ALA A 207 -13.14 14.92 0.52
N ARG A 208 -13.97 15.95 0.34
CA ARG A 208 -14.45 16.36 -0.99
C ARG A 208 -13.31 16.77 -1.94
N PRO A 209 -12.46 17.75 -1.61
CA PRO A 209 -11.34 18.10 -2.49
C PRO A 209 -10.32 16.95 -2.64
N LEU A 210 -10.08 16.14 -1.60
CA LEU A 210 -9.21 14.96 -1.71
C LEU A 210 -9.75 13.92 -2.68
N LEU A 211 -11.06 13.63 -2.64
CA LEU A 211 -11.70 12.70 -3.57
C LEU A 211 -11.61 13.18 -5.01
N VAL A 212 -11.75 14.47 -5.28
CA VAL A 212 -11.57 15.02 -6.64
C VAL A 212 -10.13 14.82 -7.13
N ASN A 213 -9.15 15.07 -6.27
CA ASN A 213 -7.75 14.83 -6.61
C ASN A 213 -7.47 13.34 -6.86
N ALA A 214 -7.96 12.48 -5.96
CA ALA A 214 -7.85 11.03 -6.11
C ALA A 214 -8.52 10.54 -7.39
N ALA A 215 -9.62 11.14 -7.85
CA ALA A 215 -10.32 10.78 -9.10
C ALA A 215 -9.43 10.92 -10.31
N VAL A 216 -8.74 12.06 -10.40
CA VAL A 216 -7.77 12.31 -11.48
C VAL A 216 -6.59 11.34 -11.37
N ILE A 217 -6.05 11.13 -10.17
CA ILE A 217 -4.93 10.20 -9.94
C ILE A 217 -5.30 8.76 -10.33
N ALA A 218 -6.48 8.29 -9.93
CA ALA A 218 -6.95 6.95 -10.22
C ALA A 218 -7.18 6.74 -11.71
N LEU A 219 -7.83 7.70 -12.39
CA LEU A 219 -8.04 7.64 -13.83
C LEU A 219 -6.70 7.51 -14.58
N VAL A 220 -5.73 8.37 -14.26
CA VAL A 220 -4.39 8.31 -14.88
C VAL A 220 -3.68 7.00 -14.54
N SER A 221 -3.79 6.52 -13.30
CA SER A 221 -3.20 5.26 -12.87
C SER A 221 -3.78 4.06 -13.62
N TYR A 222 -5.09 4.05 -13.92
CA TYR A 222 -5.72 3.01 -14.72
C TYR A 222 -5.25 3.04 -16.18
N ILE A 223 -5.15 4.23 -16.78
CA ILE A 223 -4.62 4.38 -18.14
C ILE A 223 -3.18 3.87 -18.20
N LEU A 224 -2.32 4.28 -17.26
CA LEU A 224 -0.94 3.81 -17.18
C LEU A 224 -0.86 2.30 -16.97
N ALA A 225 -1.70 1.73 -16.10
CA ALA A 225 -1.72 0.29 -15.84
C ALA A 225 -2.13 -0.49 -17.09
N PHE A 226 -3.09 0.02 -17.86
CA PHE A 226 -3.50 -0.58 -19.12
C PHE A 226 -2.38 -0.52 -20.17
N LEU A 227 -1.72 0.63 -20.33
CA LEU A 227 -0.57 0.77 -21.24
C LEU A 227 0.58 -0.16 -20.85
N VAL A 228 0.91 -0.23 -19.56
CA VAL A 228 1.92 -1.16 -19.03
C VAL A 228 1.54 -2.60 -19.32
N PHE A 229 0.27 -2.98 -19.12
CA PHE A 229 -0.21 -4.31 -19.45
C PHE A 229 0.03 -4.65 -20.93
N LEU A 230 -0.30 -3.75 -21.85
CA LEU A 230 -0.04 -3.96 -23.29
C LEU A 230 1.44 -4.15 -23.58
N VAL A 231 2.31 -3.34 -22.97
CA VAL A 231 3.78 -3.48 -23.13
C VAL A 231 4.28 -4.81 -22.56
N MET A 232 3.71 -5.27 -21.45
CA MET A 232 4.10 -6.52 -20.78
C MET A 232 3.62 -7.79 -21.50
N LEU A 233 2.76 -7.68 -22.52
CA LEU A 233 2.40 -8.82 -23.37
C LEU A 233 3.61 -9.40 -24.12
N ALA A 234 4.52 -8.55 -24.59
CA ALA A 234 5.71 -8.99 -25.34
C ALA A 234 6.68 -9.84 -24.50
N PRO A 235 7.18 -9.39 -23.33
CA PRO A 235 8.05 -10.22 -22.50
C PRO A 235 7.33 -11.47 -21.98
N ALA A 236 6.02 -11.40 -21.72
CA ALA A 236 5.24 -12.57 -21.35
C ALA A 236 5.16 -13.62 -22.47
N ALA A 237 4.93 -13.18 -23.71
CA ALA A 237 4.95 -14.05 -24.88
C ALA A 237 6.33 -14.69 -25.10
N ALA A 238 7.40 -13.94 -24.90
CA ALA A 238 8.78 -14.45 -24.99
C ALA A 238 9.04 -15.57 -23.96
N VAL A 239 8.57 -15.41 -22.72
CA VAL A 239 8.68 -16.45 -21.68
C VAL A 239 7.91 -17.72 -22.06
N VAL A 240 6.68 -17.58 -22.56
CA VAL A 240 5.89 -18.75 -22.99
C VAL A 240 6.54 -19.49 -24.14
N TYR A 241 7.07 -18.76 -25.12
CA TYR A 241 7.75 -19.35 -26.26
C TYR A 241 8.97 -20.19 -25.84
N ALA A 242 9.65 -19.79 -24.75
CA ALA A 242 10.81 -20.49 -24.23
C ALA A 242 10.48 -21.75 -23.40
N ILE A 243 9.23 -21.97 -22.99
CA ILE A 243 8.81 -23.11 -22.17
C ILE A 243 8.25 -24.24 -23.06
N PRO A 244 8.89 -25.43 -23.13
CA PRO A 244 8.37 -26.56 -23.88
C PRO A 244 7.01 -27.04 -23.32
N GLY A 245 6.03 -27.32 -24.20
CA GLY A 245 4.73 -27.85 -23.79
C GLY A 245 3.54 -26.87 -23.80
N ALA A 246 3.67 -25.72 -24.45
CA ALA A 246 2.59 -24.81 -24.88
C ALA A 246 1.43 -24.63 -23.87
N TRP A 247 1.71 -23.95 -22.75
CA TRP A 247 0.66 -23.30 -21.96
C TRP A 247 0.20 -22.03 -22.70
N SER A 248 -0.75 -22.17 -23.63
CA SER A 248 -1.37 -21.02 -24.30
C SER A 248 -2.02 -20.04 -23.31
N ALA A 249 -2.46 -20.52 -22.14
CA ALA A 249 -2.94 -19.70 -21.02
C ALA A 249 -1.81 -19.01 -20.22
N GLY A 250 -0.57 -19.49 -20.29
CA GLY A 250 0.56 -18.99 -19.51
C GLY A 250 0.95 -17.56 -19.87
N GLY A 251 0.81 -17.16 -21.14
CA GLY A 251 1.22 -15.83 -21.61
C GLY A 251 0.40 -14.71 -21.01
N PHE A 252 -0.90 -14.94 -20.89
CA PHE A 252 -1.80 -14.00 -20.23
C PHE A 252 -1.50 -13.91 -18.73
N VAL A 253 -1.22 -15.05 -18.07
CA VAL A 253 -0.84 -15.07 -16.64
C VAL A 253 0.48 -14.33 -16.41
N PHE A 254 1.51 -14.59 -17.21
CA PHE A 254 2.79 -13.87 -17.10
C PHE A 254 2.64 -12.38 -17.40
N ALA A 255 1.82 -11.99 -18.38
CA ALA A 255 1.56 -10.59 -18.67
C ALA A 255 0.86 -9.89 -17.52
N ILE A 256 -0.12 -10.54 -16.88
CA ILE A 256 -0.76 -10.03 -15.65
C ILE A 256 0.27 -9.90 -14.53
N LEU A 257 1.11 -10.91 -14.30
CA LEU A 257 2.12 -10.90 -13.24
C LEU A 257 3.15 -9.77 -13.46
N PHE A 258 3.66 -9.61 -14.67
CA PHE A 258 4.60 -8.54 -15.01
C PHE A 258 3.95 -7.16 -14.94
N ALA A 259 2.72 -7.02 -15.46
CA ALA A 259 1.97 -5.77 -15.35
C ALA A 259 1.69 -5.41 -13.89
N TRP A 260 1.37 -6.41 -13.04
CA TRP A 260 1.19 -6.22 -11.61
C TRP A 260 2.48 -5.76 -10.93
N ALA A 261 3.63 -6.37 -11.26
CA ALA A 261 4.92 -5.97 -10.70
C ALA A 261 5.27 -4.51 -11.05
N VAL A 262 5.08 -4.10 -12.31
CA VAL A 262 5.33 -2.72 -12.75
C VAL A 262 4.33 -1.76 -12.11
N LYS A 263 3.05 -2.13 -12.03
CA LYS A 263 2.04 -1.33 -11.34
C LYS A 263 2.41 -1.10 -9.88
N ALA A 264 2.76 -2.15 -9.13
CA ALA A 264 3.12 -2.08 -7.72
C ALA A 264 4.43 -1.30 -7.48
N ALA A 265 5.38 -1.42 -8.39
CA ALA A 265 6.69 -0.80 -8.23
C ALA A 265 6.76 0.66 -8.71
N VAL A 266 5.94 1.06 -9.69
CA VAL A 266 6.05 2.37 -10.34
C VAL A 266 4.75 3.18 -10.27
N ILE A 267 3.62 2.60 -10.67
CA ILE A 267 2.35 3.34 -10.75
C ILE A 267 1.83 3.69 -9.35
N GLU A 268 1.90 2.75 -8.42
CA GLU A 268 1.48 2.97 -7.03
C GLU A 268 2.28 4.10 -6.35
N PRO A 269 3.63 4.10 -6.35
CA PRO A 269 4.38 5.21 -5.78
C PRO A 269 4.13 6.55 -6.47
N PHE A 270 3.89 6.55 -7.79
CA PHE A 270 3.51 7.77 -8.51
C PHE A 270 2.16 8.31 -8.02
N ALA A 271 1.18 7.44 -7.81
CA ALA A 271 -0.11 7.82 -7.26
C ALA A 271 0.03 8.37 -5.82
N VAL A 272 0.85 7.72 -4.99
CA VAL A 272 1.20 8.20 -3.65
C VAL A 272 1.83 9.59 -3.73
N ALA A 273 2.86 9.78 -4.57
CA ALA A 273 3.52 11.07 -4.78
C ALA A 273 2.54 12.21 -5.12
N CYS A 274 1.55 11.94 -5.98
CA CYS A 274 0.49 12.91 -6.30
C CYS A 274 -0.41 13.18 -5.10
N LEU A 275 -0.82 12.13 -4.38
CA LEU A 275 -1.75 12.26 -3.27
C LEU A 275 -1.12 12.96 -2.05
N LEU A 276 0.17 12.72 -1.79
CA LEU A 276 0.91 13.40 -0.73
C LEU A 276 0.93 14.91 -0.96
N GLN A 277 1.22 15.36 -2.19
CA GLN A 277 1.13 16.79 -2.54
C GLN A 277 -0.27 17.35 -2.28
N ALA A 278 -1.30 16.66 -2.77
CA ALA A 278 -2.67 17.10 -2.62
C ALA A 278 -3.09 17.21 -1.15
N TYR A 279 -2.74 16.21 -0.35
CA TYR A 279 -3.04 16.17 1.07
C TYR A 279 -2.31 17.26 1.84
N PHE A 280 -0.99 17.33 1.71
CA PHE A 280 -0.19 18.31 2.43
C PHE A 280 -0.54 19.76 2.09
N LYS A 281 -0.88 20.04 0.83
CA LYS A 281 -1.37 21.36 0.42
C LYS A 281 -2.75 21.67 1.01
N LEU A 282 -3.63 20.68 1.11
CA LEU A 282 -4.98 20.89 1.62
C LEU A 282 -5.02 21.10 3.14
N ILE A 283 -4.17 20.41 3.89
CA ILE A 283 -4.15 20.50 5.37
C ILE A 283 -3.30 21.66 5.89
N GLU A 284 -2.62 22.39 5.02
CA GLU A 284 -1.70 23.46 5.42
C GLU A 284 -2.41 24.51 6.29
N GLY A 285 -1.86 24.75 7.49
CA GLY A 285 -2.43 25.67 8.47
C GLY A 285 -3.73 25.22 9.13
N GLN A 286 -4.23 24.01 8.85
CA GLN A 286 -5.44 23.48 9.47
C GLN A 286 -5.15 22.72 10.75
N THR A 287 -6.12 22.76 11.67
CA THR A 287 -6.17 21.88 12.85
C THR A 287 -7.34 20.90 12.72
N PRO A 288 -7.29 19.75 13.44
CA PRO A 288 -8.38 18.80 13.46
C PRO A 288 -9.68 19.42 13.98
N ASN A 289 -10.76 19.35 13.20
CA ASN A 289 -12.06 19.88 13.59
C ASN A 289 -12.74 18.96 14.63
N PRO A 290 -13.15 19.47 15.82
CA PRO A 290 -13.83 18.68 16.85
C PRO A 290 -15.11 17.96 16.39
N ASP A 291 -15.89 18.56 15.50
CA ASP A 291 -17.11 17.94 14.97
C ASP A 291 -16.78 16.69 14.13
N TRP A 292 -15.67 16.74 13.39
CA TRP A 292 -15.18 15.60 12.64
C TRP A 292 -14.59 14.52 13.54
N VAL A 293 -13.96 14.90 14.66
CA VAL A 293 -13.53 13.94 15.70
C VAL A 293 -14.76 13.19 16.24
N ALA A 294 -15.79 13.91 16.68
CA ALA A 294 -17.02 13.31 17.20
C ALA A 294 -17.71 12.41 16.17
N LYS A 295 -17.77 12.87 14.90
CA LYS A 295 -18.31 12.08 13.80
C LYS A 295 -17.52 10.79 13.60
N LEU A 296 -16.19 10.84 13.54
CA LEU A 296 -15.35 9.64 13.37
C LEU A 296 -15.43 8.68 14.57
N ASP A 297 -15.50 9.20 15.80
CA ASP A 297 -15.67 8.38 17.01
C ASP A 297 -17.03 7.66 17.03
N SER A 298 -18.11 8.30 16.57
CA SER A 298 -19.44 7.67 16.50
C SER A 298 -19.55 6.57 15.43
N VAL A 299 -18.84 6.71 14.31
CA VAL A 299 -18.96 5.79 13.16
C VAL A 299 -17.91 4.68 13.14
N SER A 300 -16.79 4.83 13.87
CA SER A 300 -15.67 3.89 13.77
C SER A 300 -15.13 3.45 15.13
N ASN A 301 -15.38 2.18 15.46
CA ASN A 301 -14.77 1.50 16.61
C ASN A 301 -13.23 1.52 16.54
N LYS A 302 -12.67 1.52 15.32
CA LYS A 302 -11.22 1.53 15.11
C LYS A 302 -10.62 2.91 15.36
N PHE A 303 -11.37 3.98 15.05
CA PHE A 303 -10.97 5.34 15.38
C PHE A 303 -11.00 5.55 16.90
N ARG A 304 -12.02 5.05 17.60
CA ARG A 304 -12.05 5.02 19.08
C ARG A 304 -10.86 4.25 19.66
N LYS A 305 -10.52 3.09 19.07
CA LYS A 305 -9.36 2.29 19.49
C LYS A 305 -8.02 3.00 19.28
N LEU A 306 -7.89 3.84 18.24
CA LEU A 306 -6.72 4.73 18.11
C LEU A 306 -6.62 5.69 19.30
N GLY A 307 -7.76 6.21 19.78
CA GLY A 307 -7.80 7.15 20.91
C GLY A 307 -7.40 6.48 22.22
N GLN A 308 -7.92 5.28 22.45
CA GLN A 308 -7.52 4.44 23.59
C GLN A 308 -6.01 4.18 23.59
N ARG A 309 -5.45 3.76 22.44
CA ARG A 309 -4.00 3.54 22.33
C ARG A 309 -3.19 4.81 22.49
N ALA A 310 -3.70 5.96 22.05
CA ALA A 310 -3.04 7.25 22.26
C ALA A 310 -2.92 7.57 23.75
N SER A 311 -3.99 7.35 24.53
CA SER A 311 -3.98 7.52 25.98
C SER A 311 -3.06 6.52 26.70
N ASP A 312 -3.09 5.25 26.28
CA ASP A 312 -2.22 4.21 26.85
C ASP A 312 -0.74 4.51 26.55
N TRP A 313 -0.45 5.08 25.38
CA TRP A 313 0.91 5.48 25.00
C TRP A 313 1.44 6.62 25.86
N ALA A 314 0.59 7.59 26.20
CA ALA A 314 0.94 8.70 27.07
C ALA A 314 1.17 8.28 28.53
N THR A 315 0.58 7.15 28.96
CA THR A 315 0.68 6.64 30.34
C THR A 315 1.68 5.49 30.50
N GLY A 316 2.19 4.91 29.40
CA GLY A 316 3.15 3.81 29.42
C GLY A 316 4.61 4.24 29.66
N PRO A 317 5.52 3.28 29.96
CA PRO A 317 6.93 3.57 30.27
C PRO A 317 7.68 4.35 29.16
N SER A 318 7.25 4.24 27.91
CA SER A 318 7.82 4.98 26.78
C SER A 318 7.49 6.47 26.80
N GLY A 319 6.38 6.90 27.43
CA GLY A 319 6.05 8.31 27.64
C GLY A 319 6.70 8.91 28.90
N ALA A 320 7.07 8.06 29.86
CA ALA A 320 7.72 8.49 31.10
C ALA A 320 9.21 8.85 30.95
N ALA A 321 9.89 8.36 29.91
CA ALA A 321 11.30 8.66 29.66
C ALA A 321 11.56 10.08 29.12
N GLU A 322 10.51 10.78 28.67
CA GLU A 322 10.62 12.13 28.08
C GLU A 322 10.02 13.23 28.97
N ALA A 323 9.35 12.84 30.06
CA ALA A 323 8.89 13.75 31.11
C ALA A 323 9.92 13.83 32.25
N ASP A 324 11.16 14.24 31.94
CA ASP A 324 12.11 14.70 32.97
C ASP A 324 11.96 16.23 33.14
N PRO A 325 11.37 16.73 34.24
CA PRO A 325 11.23 18.16 34.51
C PRO A 325 12.54 18.78 35.06
N GLY A 326 13.69 18.34 34.55
CA GLY A 326 15.00 18.55 35.15
C GLY A 326 15.89 19.60 34.48
N ARG A 327 15.40 20.79 34.14
CA ARG A 327 16.25 21.99 33.95
C ARG A 327 15.56 23.27 34.43
N GLY A 328 15.51 23.41 35.75
CA GLY A 328 15.35 24.68 36.45
C GLY A 328 16.38 24.75 37.58
N ALA A 329 17.55 25.30 37.28
CA ALA A 329 18.48 25.98 38.19
C ALA A 329 19.52 26.71 37.34
#